data_AF-R9AHK1-F1
#
_entry.id   AF-R9AHK1-F1
#
_cell.length_a   1.000
_cell.length_b   1.000
_cell.length_c   1.000
_cell.angle_alpha   90.00
_cell.angle_beta   90.00
_cell.angle_gamma   90.00
#
_symmetry.space_group_name_H-M   'P 1'
#
loop_
_entity.id
_entity.type
_entity.pdbx_description
1 polymer ?
#
loop_
_entity_poly.entity_id
_entity_poly.type
_entity_poly.pdbx_seq_one_letter_code
_entity_poly.pdbx_strand_id
1 'polypeptide(L)' 'MVEALDRLFESVCELDLVFHFDQVHFIVDEIIQGGLVIETNVNQIVNNVNEQTLRRKKSQEAPLIPNSSWFSRLKKT' A
#
# COMPACT_ATOMS: atom_id res chain seq x y z
N MET A 1 6.23 1.48 -16.01
CA MET A 1 6.93 0.87 -14.85
C MET A 1 7.98 1.81 -14.28
N VAL A 2 9.06 2.13 -15.01
CA VAL A 2 10.13 3.02 -14.52
C VAL A 2 9.56 4.36 -14.01
N GLU A 3 8.71 5.01 -14.80
CA GLU A 3 8.06 6.27 -14.41
C GLU A 3 7.17 6.15 -13.15
N ALA A 4 6.52 5.01 -12.93
CA ALA A 4 5.70 4.80 -11.74
C ALA A 4 6.56 4.66 -10.48
N LEU A 5 7.68 3.92 -10.58
CA LEU A 5 8.66 3.80 -9.49
C LEU A 5 9.29 5.16 -9.17
N ASP A 6 9.69 5.92 -10.18
CA ASP A 6 10.31 7.23 -10.01
C ASP A 6 9.39 8.22 -9.27
N ARG A 7 8.08 8.21 -9.59
CA ARG A 7 7.08 9.05 -8.91
C ARG A 7 6.78 8.63 -7.47
N LEU A 8 6.88 7.34 -7.17
CA LEU A 8 6.56 6.81 -5.84
C LEU A 8 7.74 6.90 -4.87
N PHE A 9 8.98 6.88 -5.38
CA PHE A 9 10.21 7.02 -4.59
C PHE A 9 10.85 8.41 -4.66
N GLU A 10 10.24 9.38 -5.36
CA GLU A 10 10.74 10.76 -5.50
C GLU A 10 12.19 10.84 -6.01
N SER A 11 12.49 10.19 -7.14
CA SER A 11 13.84 9.93 -7.71
C SER A 11 14.43 8.60 -7.23
N VAL A 12 13.94 7.51 -7.80
CA VAL A 12 14.33 6.15 -7.40
C VAL A 12 15.80 5.86 -7.72
N CYS A 13 16.50 5.19 -6.80
CA CYS A 13 17.84 4.64 -7.05
C CYS A 13 17.87 3.11 -6.86
N GLU A 14 18.94 2.45 -7.31
CA GLU A 14 19.10 1.00 -7.18
C GLU A 14 19.02 0.50 -5.73
N LEU A 15 19.43 1.33 -4.78
CA LEU A 15 19.44 0.99 -3.36
C LEU A 15 18.01 0.90 -2.80
N ASP A 16 17.09 1.71 -3.33
CA ASP A 16 15.66 1.65 -2.98
C ASP A 16 15.03 0.34 -3.46
N LEU A 17 15.44 -0.15 -4.64
CA LEU A 17 14.95 -1.41 -5.17
C LEU A 17 15.38 -2.60 -4.31
N VAL A 18 16.56 -2.52 -3.68
CA VAL A 18 17.11 -3.57 -2.82
C VAL A 18 16.51 -3.51 -1.41
N PHE A 19 16.43 -2.32 -0.79
CA PHE A 19 15.99 -2.21 0.60
C PHE A 19 14.48 -2.09 0.79
N HIS A 20 13.75 -1.62 -0.23
CA HIS A 20 12.28 -1.48 -0.18
C HIS A 20 11.60 -2.42 -1.19
N PHE A 21 12.12 -3.65 -1.31
CA PHE A 21 11.62 -4.65 -2.26
C PHE A 21 10.14 -4.98 -2.07
N ASP A 22 9.63 -4.86 -0.84
CA ASP A 22 8.23 -5.08 -0.48
C ASP A 22 7.30 -4.02 -1.11
N GLN A 23 7.71 -2.76 -1.11
CA GLN A 23 7.00 -1.67 -1.78
C GLN A 23 7.11 -1.81 -3.31
N VAL A 24 8.29 -2.16 -3.83
CA VAL A 24 8.50 -2.38 -5.27
C VAL A 24 7.62 -3.51 -5.79
N HIS A 25 7.55 -4.65 -5.08
CA HIS A 25 6.66 -5.76 -5.45
C HIS A 25 5.22 -5.31 -5.57
N PHE A 26 4.78 -4.49 -4.63
CA PHE A 26 3.42 -3.98 -4.61
C PHE A 26 3.10 -3.06 -5.79
N ILE A 27 4.07 -2.23 -6.19
CA ILE A 27 3.96 -1.37 -7.37
C ILE A 27 3.92 -2.23 -8.64
N VAL A 28 4.76 -3.27 -8.71
CA VAL A 28 4.81 -4.19 -9.86
C VAL A 28 3.50 -4.97 -9.99
N ASP A 29 2.88 -5.39 -8.89
CA ASP A 29 1.61 -6.10 -8.88
C ASP A 29 0.44 -5.26 -9.42
N GLU A 30 0.52 -3.92 -9.39
CA GLU A 30 -0.46 -3.06 -10.07
C GLU A 30 -0.25 -3.01 -11.59
N ILE A 31 0.97 -3.30 -12.07
CA ILE A 31 1.33 -3.19 -13.49
C ILE A 31 1.18 -4.54 -14.17
N ILE A 32 1.65 -5.63 -13.54
CA ILE A 32 1.72 -6.96 -14.12
C ILE A 32 1.29 -7.99 -13.09
N GLN A 33 0.38 -8.89 -13.46
CA GLN A 33 0.03 -10.07 -12.67
C GLN A 33 -0.05 -11.31 -13.56
N GLY A 34 0.54 -12.42 -13.12
CA GLY A 34 0.54 -13.67 -13.89
C GLY A 34 1.15 -13.56 -15.29
N GLY A 35 2.04 -12.58 -15.52
CA GLY A 35 2.64 -12.31 -16.84
C GLY A 35 1.78 -11.46 -17.78
N LEU A 36 0.62 -10.98 -17.32
CA LEU A 36 -0.27 -10.09 -18.08
C LEU A 36 -0.16 -8.67 -17.55
N VAL A 37 -0.18 -7.68 -18.46
CA VAL A 37 -0.25 -6.26 -18.10
C VAL A 37 -1.67 -5.92 -17.65
N ILE A 38 -1.82 -5.41 -16.44
CA ILE A 38 -3.11 -5.10 -15.82
C ILE A 38 -3.40 -3.60 -15.92
N GLU A 39 -2.40 -2.76 -15.68
CA GLU A 39 -2.55 -1.30 -15.78
C GLU A 39 -1.34 -0.68 -16.47
N THR A 40 -1.62 0.33 -17.31
CA THR A 40 -0.62 1.08 -18.07
C THR A 40 -0.63 2.58 -17.73
N ASN A 41 -1.73 3.08 -17.16
CA ASN A 41 -1.86 4.46 -16.74
C ASN A 41 -1.10 4.71 -15.43
N VAL A 42 0.02 5.42 -15.53
CA VAL A 42 0.90 5.76 -14.40
C VAL A 42 0.15 6.48 -13.28
N ASN A 43 -0.81 7.36 -13.60
CA ASN A 43 -1.56 8.08 -12.58
C ASN A 43 -2.49 7.16 -11.78
N GLN A 44 -3.10 6.16 -12.43
CA GLN A 44 -3.92 5.16 -11.73
C GLN A 44 -3.06 4.27 -10.83
N ILE A 45 -1.92 3.79 -11.34
CA ILE A 45 -0.97 2.99 -10.56
C ILE A 45 -0.54 3.75 -9.29
N VAL A 46 -0.09 5.00 -9.43
CA VAL A 46 0.37 5.82 -8.30
C VAL A 46 -0.76 6.04 -7.28
N ASN A 47 -1.97 6.35 -7.74
CA ASN A 47 -3.11 6.56 -6.85
C ASN A 47 -3.47 5.29 -6.08
N ASN A 48 -3.55 4.14 -6.75
CA ASN A 48 -3.88 2.87 -6.13
C ASN A 48 -2.84 2.49 -5.07
N VAL A 49 -1.56 2.63 -5.38
CA VAL A 49 -0.46 2.34 -4.42
C VAL A 49 -0.55 3.24 -3.19
N ASN A 50 -0.83 4.53 -3.38
CA ASN A 50 -0.98 5.48 -2.28
C ASN A 50 -2.18 5.17 -1.39
N GLU A 51 -3.34 4.85 -1.97
CA GLU A 51 -4.51 4.43 -1.21
C GLU A 51 -4.23 3.18 -0.38
N GLN A 52 -3.59 2.18 -0.99
CA GLN A 52 -3.26 0.93 -0.33
C GLN A 52 -2.23 1.13 0.79
N THR A 53 -1.25 2.02 0.60
CA THR A 53 -0.29 2.43 1.64
C THR A 53 -1.00 3.08 2.82
N LEU A 54 -1.98 3.96 2.57
CA LEU A 54 -2.77 4.60 3.61
C LEU A 54 -3.63 3.57 4.38
N ARG A 55 -4.23 2.62 3.67
CA ARG A 55 -5.00 1.52 4.29
C ARG A 55 -4.12 0.66 5.19
N ARG A 56 -2.91 0.32 4.74
CA ARG A 56 -1.93 -0.44 5.55
C ARG A 56 -1.54 0.30 6.84
N LYS A 57 -1.27 1.60 6.75
CA LYS A 57 -0.99 2.45 7.92
C LYS A 57 -2.15 2.47 8.92
N LYS A 58 -3.38 2.66 8.45
CA LYS A 58 -4.59 2.62 9.29
C LYS A 58 -4.79 1.26 9.97
N SER A 59 -4.51 0.16 9.27
CA SER A 59 -4.61 -1.20 9.83
C SER A 59 -3.57 -1.45 10.93
N GLN A 60 -2.40 -0.80 10.86
CA GLN A 60 -1.37 -0.88 11.90
C GLN A 60 -1.67 0.00 13.12
N GLU A 61 -2.46 1.06 12.95
CA GLU A 61 -2.93 1.94 14.03
C GLU A 61 -4.22 1.47 14.72
N ALA A 62 -4.72 0.27 14.41
CA ALA A 62 -5.90 -0.28 15.07
C ALA A 62 -5.69 -0.25 16.60
N PRO A 63 -6.55 0.44 17.38
CA PRO A 63 -6.32 0.60 18.80
C PRO A 63 -6.36 -0.78 19.47
N LEU A 64 -5.24 -1.18 20.07
CA LEU A 64 -5.11 -2.39 20.90
C LEU A 64 -6.07 -2.38 22.10
N ILE A 65 -6.67 -1.22 22.39
CA ILE A 65 -7.66 -1.02 23.43
C ILE A 65 -9.01 -0.83 22.73
N PRO A 66 -9.96 -1.76 22.90
CA PRO A 66 -11.33 -1.57 22.43
C PRO A 66 -11.88 -0.26 23.00
N ASN A 67 -12.54 0.54 22.17
CA ASN A 67 -13.15 1.77 22.66
C ASN A 67 -14.19 1.44 23.77
N SER A 68 -14.51 2.42 24.60
CA SER A 68 -15.48 2.24 25.70
C SER A 68 -16.88 1.81 25.25
N SER A 69 -17.27 2.09 24.00
CA SER A 69 -18.52 1.62 23.38
C SER A 69 -18.50 0.09 23.17
N TRP A 70 -17.35 -0.51 22.88
CA TRP A 70 -17.19 -1.95 22.78
C TRP A 70 -17.36 -2.66 24.14
N PHE A 71 -16.76 -2.12 25.21
CA PHE A 71 -16.98 -2.64 26.58
C PHE A 71 -18.43 -2.53 27.03
N SER A 72 -19.12 -1.46 26.61
CA SER A 72 -20.55 -1.25 26.90
C SER A 72 -21.43 -2.30 26.20
N ARG A 73 -21.00 -2.82 25.05
CA ARG A 73 -21.70 -3.86 24.29
C ARG A 73 -21.52 -5.26 24.91
N LEU A 74 -20.34 -5.54 25.48
CA LEU A 74 -20.04 -6.78 26.20
C LEU A 74 -20.80 -6.94 27.52
N LYS A 75 -20.98 -5.84 28.28
CA LYS A 75 -21.74 -5.88 29.55
C LYS A 75 -23.26 -5.97 29.38
N LYS A 76 -23.75 -5.97 28.14
CA LYS A 76 -25.19 -5.97 27.81
C LYS A 76 -25.70 -7.33 27.31
N THR A 77 -24.84 -8.34 27.27
CA THR A 77 -25.16 -9.76 27.01
C THR A 77 -24.91 -10.54 28.29
#